data_AF-A0A7X0NH73-F1
#
_entry.id   AF-A0A7X0NH73-F1
#
_cell.length_a   1.000
_cell.length_b   1.000
_cell.length_c   1.000
_cell.angle_alpha   90.00
_cell.angle_beta   90.00
_cell.angle_gamma   90.00
#
_symmetry.space_group_name_H-M   'P 1'
#
loop_
_entity.id
_entity.type
_entity.pdbx_description
1 polymer ?
#
loop_
_entity_poly.entity_id
_entity_poly.type
_entity_poly.pdbx_seq_one_letter_code
_entity_poly.pdbx_strand_id
1 'polypeptide(L)'
;MATICQLFISQSEALTRAAWLLYAASDEKIENTTATLSELSQNADQKPSNAKMLKALKGKAPEQADLMLNEFRDVQWKGLNSYIHGGIHALQRHGAGYPEQLVIDIVKSSNGLLSMTAMMAAILTGNQVIAKDVSQIQRRHEECLPSLLI
;
A
#
# COMPACT_ATOMS: atom_id res chain seq x y z
N MET A 1 -8.64 13.98 -9.95
CA MET A 1 -7.65 13.82 -8.86
C MET A 1 -8.23 13.08 -7.66
N ALA A 2 -9.30 13.55 -7.00
CA ALA A 2 -9.85 12.91 -5.81
C ALA A 2 -10.11 11.39 -5.96
N THR A 3 -10.74 10.94 -7.04
CA THR A 3 -10.99 9.51 -7.31
C THR A 3 -9.70 8.69 -7.46
N ILE A 4 -8.67 9.27 -8.08
CA ILE A 4 -7.35 8.62 -8.24
C ILE A 4 -6.68 8.49 -6.87
N CYS A 5 -6.72 9.54 -6.05
CA CYS A 5 -6.20 9.52 -4.69
C CYS A 5 -6.92 8.47 -3.82
N GLN A 6 -8.24 8.35 -3.96
CA GLN A 6 -9.03 7.36 -3.23
C GLN A 6 -8.61 5.92 -3.59
N LEU A 7 -8.50 5.62 -4.89
CA LEU A 7 -8.04 4.31 -5.35
C LEU A 7 -6.64 4.01 -4.81
N PHE A 8 -5.76 4.99 -4.82
CA PHE A 8 -4.39 4.85 -4.37
C PHE A 8 -4.28 4.54 -2.87
N ILE A 9 -5.08 5.22 -2.03
CA ILE A 9 -5.20 4.90 -0.60
C ILE A 9 -5.71 3.47 -0.40
N SER A 10 -6.81 3.10 -1.09
CA SER A 10 -7.40 1.77 -0.92
C SER A 10 -6.46 0.63 -1.36
N GLN A 11 -5.68 0.84 -2.42
CA GLN A 11 -4.65 -0.12 -2.84
C GLN A 11 -3.54 -0.26 -1.78
N SER A 12 -3.09 0.85 -1.18
CA SER A 12 -2.09 0.80 -0.12
C SER A 12 -2.62 0.07 1.11
N GLU A 13 -3.87 0.33 1.51
CA GLU A 13 -4.46 -0.35 2.65
C GLU A 13 -4.63 -1.85 2.42
N ALA A 14 -4.99 -2.24 1.19
CA ALA A 14 -5.08 -3.64 0.79
C ALA A 14 -3.70 -4.32 0.86
N LEU A 15 -2.65 -3.65 0.36
CA LEU A 15 -1.29 -4.18 0.39
C LEU A 15 -0.75 -4.31 1.82
N THR A 16 -0.94 -3.29 2.67
CA THR A 16 -0.58 -3.36 4.09
C THR A 16 -1.28 -4.55 4.76
N ARG A 17 -2.56 -4.77 4.45
CA ARG A 17 -3.33 -5.89 5.00
C ARG A 17 -2.81 -7.23 4.51
N ALA A 18 -2.49 -7.36 3.22
CA ALA A 18 -1.90 -8.57 2.67
C ALA A 18 -0.55 -8.90 3.33
N ALA A 19 0.32 -7.90 3.48
CA ALA A 19 1.58 -8.05 4.20
C ALA A 19 1.36 -8.47 5.66
N TRP A 20 0.40 -7.85 6.34
CA TRP A 20 0.10 -8.17 7.73
C TRP A 20 -0.42 -9.60 7.88
N LEU A 21 -1.33 -10.03 7.01
CA LEU A 21 -1.83 -11.42 6.99
C LEU A 21 -0.70 -12.42 6.79
N LEU A 22 0.26 -12.11 5.91
CA LEU A 22 1.38 -13.01 5.59
C LEU A 22 2.43 -13.08 6.70
N TYR A 23 2.81 -11.94 7.31
CA TYR A 23 3.99 -11.88 8.18
C TYR A 23 3.68 -11.72 9.67
N ALA A 24 2.49 -11.25 10.05
CA ALA A 24 2.27 -10.73 11.41
C ALA A 24 0.93 -11.13 12.05
N ALA A 25 -0.06 -11.58 11.27
CA ALA A 25 -1.35 -12.03 11.79
C ALA A 25 -1.21 -13.36 12.56
N SER A 26 -2.06 -13.55 13.56
CA SER A 26 -2.24 -14.86 14.20
C SER A 26 -3.16 -15.74 13.36
N ASP A 27 -3.04 -17.06 13.53
CA ASP A 27 -3.90 -18.04 12.86
C ASP A 27 -5.39 -17.76 13.11
N GLU A 28 -5.76 -17.43 14.36
CA GLU A 28 -7.12 -17.00 14.72
C GLU A 28 -7.59 -15.78 13.92
N LYS A 29 -6.71 -14.80 13.67
CA LYS A 29 -7.06 -13.61 12.88
C LYS A 29 -7.15 -13.92 11.38
N ILE A 30 -6.39 -14.90 10.90
CA ILE A 30 -6.47 -15.39 9.52
C ILE A 30 -7.80 -16.11 9.32
N GLU A 31 -8.13 -17.06 10.20
CA GLU A 31 -9.39 -17.81 10.17
C GLU A 31 -10.61 -16.86 10.23
N ASN A 32 -10.61 -15.92 11.17
CA ASN A 32 -11.67 -14.89 11.26
C ASN A 32 -11.75 -13.99 10.02
N THR A 33 -10.66 -13.81 9.28
CA THR A 33 -10.65 -13.01 8.05
C THR A 33 -11.17 -13.78 6.85
N THR A 34 -11.04 -15.11 6.84
CA THR A 34 -11.50 -16.00 5.78
C THR A 34 -12.89 -16.61 6.03
N ALA A 35 -13.41 -16.51 7.25
CA ALA A 35 -14.74 -17.00 7.62
C ALA A 35 -15.86 -16.32 6.82
N THR A 36 -16.92 -17.06 6.54
CA THR A 36 -18.06 -16.55 5.77
C THR A 36 -18.89 -15.62 6.65
N LEU A 37 -19.52 -14.60 6.06
CA LEU A 37 -20.35 -13.63 6.80
C LEU A 37 -21.48 -14.28 7.63
N SER A 38 -21.93 -15.49 7.28
CA SER A 38 -22.91 -16.26 8.05
C SER A 38 -22.36 -16.87 9.34
N GLU A 39 -21.04 -17.03 9.45
CA GLU A 39 -20.33 -17.67 10.57
C GLU A 39 -19.84 -16.62 11.59
N LEU A 40 -19.73 -15.37 11.17
CA LEU A 40 -19.31 -14.26 12.02
C LEU A 40 -20.53 -13.63 12.71
N SER A 41 -20.60 -13.80 14.04
CA SER A 41 -21.58 -13.05 14.85
C SER A 41 -21.36 -11.53 14.68
N GLN A 42 -22.35 -10.71 15.08
CA GLN A 42 -22.22 -9.23 15.12
C GLN A 42 -21.01 -8.74 15.95
N ASN A 43 -20.34 -9.63 16.68
CA ASN A 43 -19.10 -9.39 17.44
C ASN A 43 -17.84 -9.89 16.71
N ALA A 44 -17.84 -9.89 15.36
CA ALA A 44 -16.65 -10.20 14.57
C ALA A 44 -15.46 -9.35 15.07
N ASP A 45 -14.41 -10.02 15.51
CA ASP A 45 -13.26 -9.39 16.15
C ASP A 45 -12.67 -8.32 15.22
N GLN A 46 -12.67 -7.07 15.67
CA GLN A 46 -12.38 -5.93 14.80
C GLN A 46 -10.97 -6.08 14.23
N LYS A 47 -10.86 -5.97 12.90
CA LYS A 47 -9.57 -5.96 12.22
C LYS A 47 -8.74 -4.80 12.79
N PRO A 48 -7.42 -5.00 13.03
CA PRO A 48 -6.57 -3.91 13.50
C PRO A 48 -6.59 -2.75 12.50
N SER A 49 -6.44 -1.51 12.99
CA SER A 49 -6.31 -0.36 12.10
C SER A 49 -5.05 -0.47 11.24
N ASN A 50 -5.01 0.21 10.09
CA ASN A 50 -3.86 0.20 9.18
C ASN A 50 -2.54 0.55 9.92
N ALA A 51 -2.58 1.58 10.79
CA ALA A 51 -1.43 1.94 11.62
C ALA A 51 -0.97 0.84 12.59
N LYS A 52 -1.91 0.06 13.15
CA LYS A 52 -1.57 -1.10 14.00
C LYS A 52 -0.97 -2.24 13.17
N MET A 53 -1.47 -2.48 11.96
CA MET A 53 -0.92 -3.46 11.03
C MET A 53 0.52 -3.10 10.64
N LEU A 54 0.79 -1.85 10.26
CA LEU A 54 2.15 -1.37 9.96
C LEU A 54 3.09 -1.55 11.14
N LYS A 55 2.66 -1.17 12.35
CA LYS A 55 3.47 -1.37 13.57
C LYS A 55 3.79 -2.85 13.81
N ALA A 56 2.87 -3.76 13.49
CA ALA A 56 3.07 -5.20 13.66
C ALA A 56 3.99 -5.82 12.60
N LEU A 57 4.18 -5.17 11.45
CA LEU A 57 5.11 -5.61 10.40
C LEU A 57 6.57 -5.37 10.74
N LYS A 58 6.85 -4.37 11.59
CA LYS A 58 8.20 -4.00 11.99
C LYS A 58 8.94 -5.20 12.60
N GLY A 59 10.02 -5.60 11.95
CA GLY A 59 10.86 -6.73 12.37
C GLY A 59 10.32 -8.12 12.02
N LYS A 60 9.17 -8.22 11.33
CA LYS A 60 8.59 -9.49 10.85
C LYS A 60 8.53 -9.58 9.32
N ALA A 61 8.27 -8.46 8.65
CA ALA A 61 8.29 -8.37 7.20
C ALA A 61 9.72 -8.08 6.69
N PRO A 62 10.01 -8.33 5.40
CA PRO A 62 11.22 -7.85 4.76
C PRO A 62 11.41 -6.35 5.00
N GLU A 63 12.63 -5.93 5.35
CA GLU A 63 12.94 -4.55 5.72
C GLU A 63 12.48 -3.54 4.65
N GLN A 64 12.68 -3.89 3.38
CA GLN A 64 12.24 -3.05 2.26
C GLN A 64 10.72 -2.87 2.22
N ALA A 65 9.94 -3.90 2.56
CA ALA A 65 8.49 -3.80 2.60
C ALA A 65 8.01 -2.91 3.77
N ASP A 66 8.68 -3.00 4.93
CA ASP A 66 8.39 -2.15 6.09
C ASP A 66 8.71 -0.68 5.80
N LEU A 67 9.91 -0.40 5.26
CA LEU A 67 10.33 0.96 4.89
C LEU A 67 9.36 1.60 3.89
N MET A 68 9.02 0.87 2.82
CA MET A 68 8.16 1.38 1.76
C MET A 68 6.73 1.69 2.21
N LEU A 69 6.13 0.80 3.02
CA LEU A 69 4.77 1.00 3.52
C LEU A 69 4.70 2.14 4.55
N ASN A 70 5.74 2.31 5.37
CA ASN A 70 5.83 3.44 6.30
C ASN A 70 6.06 4.76 5.57
N GLU A 71 6.93 4.80 4.56
CA GLU A 71 7.13 6.01 3.74
C GLU A 71 5.82 6.44 3.08
N PHE A 72 5.10 5.50 2.46
CA PHE A 72 3.80 5.80 1.85
C PHE A 72 2.85 6.46 2.85
N ARG A 73 2.77 5.89 4.06
CA ARG A 73 1.92 6.41 5.12
C ARG A 73 2.36 7.81 5.57
N ASP A 74 3.65 8.06 5.70
CA ASP A 74 4.13 9.32 6.28
C ASP A 74 4.14 10.47 5.26
N VAL A 75 4.46 10.17 3.99
CA VAL A 75 4.59 11.17 2.91
C VAL A 75 3.27 11.37 2.17
N GLN A 76 2.61 10.29 1.73
CA GLN A 76 1.51 10.39 0.77
C GLN A 76 0.14 10.49 1.45
N TRP A 77 -0.06 9.83 2.59
CA TRP A 77 -1.36 9.79 3.27
C TRP A 77 -1.97 11.16 3.55
N LYS A 78 -1.19 12.11 4.06
CA LYS A 78 -1.70 13.45 4.42
C LYS A 78 -2.15 14.24 3.20
N GLY A 79 -1.33 14.22 2.13
CA GLY A 79 -1.65 14.91 0.89
C GLY A 79 -2.89 14.31 0.21
N LEU A 80 -2.94 12.98 0.10
CA LEU A 80 -4.04 12.26 -0.52
C LEU A 80 -5.36 12.45 0.22
N ASN A 81 -5.35 12.42 1.55
CA ASN A 81 -6.55 12.67 2.36
C ASN A 81 -7.09 14.09 2.18
N SER A 82 -6.22 15.08 1.98
CA SER A 82 -6.66 16.44 1.65
C SER A 82 -7.43 16.46 0.31
N TYR A 83 -7.06 15.63 -0.67
CA TYR A 83 -7.80 15.54 -1.93
C TYR A 83 -9.14 14.81 -1.81
N ILE A 84 -9.20 13.76 -1.00
CA ILE A 84 -10.40 12.92 -0.82
C ILE A 84 -11.46 13.65 0.00
N HIS A 85 -11.05 14.35 1.05
CA HIS A 85 -11.97 15.02 1.98
C HIS A 85 -12.26 16.48 1.62
N GLY A 86 -11.94 16.92 0.40
CA GLY A 86 -12.19 18.29 -0.05
C GLY A 86 -11.40 19.35 0.74
N GLY A 87 -10.23 18.99 1.24
CA GLY A 87 -9.34 19.86 1.98
C GLY A 87 -8.69 20.94 1.11
N ILE A 88 -7.84 21.75 1.74
CA ILE A 88 -7.20 22.93 1.12
C ILE A 88 -6.50 22.58 -0.20
N HIS A 89 -5.86 21.41 -0.31
CA HIS A 89 -5.20 21.01 -1.55
C HIS A 89 -6.18 20.73 -2.70
N ALA A 90 -7.36 20.14 -2.43
CA ALA A 90 -8.38 19.98 -3.46
C ALA A 90 -8.91 21.33 -3.96
N LEU A 91 -9.21 22.24 -3.03
CA LEU A 91 -9.81 23.54 -3.34
C LEU A 91 -8.84 24.46 -4.10
N GLN A 92 -7.59 24.59 -3.64
CA GLN A 92 -6.61 25.46 -4.29
C GLN A 92 -6.20 24.94 -5.67
N ARG A 93 -6.10 23.62 -5.85
CA ARG A 93 -5.67 23.02 -7.12
C ARG A 93 -6.77 22.98 -8.16
N HIS A 94 -8.03 23.08 -7.76
CA HIS A 94 -9.13 23.22 -8.72
C HIS A 94 -9.01 24.52 -9.55
N GLY A 95 -8.57 25.61 -8.93
CA GLY A 95 -8.39 26.90 -9.61
C GLY A 95 -6.99 27.11 -10.23
N ALA A 96 -5.94 26.60 -9.58
CA ALA A 96 -4.54 26.87 -9.98
C ALA A 96 -3.89 25.77 -10.84
N GLY A 97 -4.56 24.63 -11.04
CA GLY A 97 -3.98 23.46 -11.67
C GLY A 97 -2.96 22.72 -10.79
N TYR A 98 -2.38 21.66 -11.33
CA TYR A 98 -1.43 20.79 -10.63
C TYR A 98 0.01 21.07 -11.10
N PRO A 99 0.97 21.27 -10.18
CA PRO A 99 2.38 21.38 -10.55
C PRO A 99 2.84 20.07 -11.19
N GLU A 100 3.66 20.16 -12.23
CA GLU A 100 4.17 19.00 -12.96
C GLU A 100 4.87 17.99 -12.03
N GLN A 101 5.77 18.48 -11.17
CA GLN A 101 6.49 17.62 -10.23
C GLN A 101 5.55 16.84 -9.30
N LEU A 102 4.45 17.45 -8.85
CA LEU A 102 3.47 16.77 -8.01
C LEU A 102 2.82 15.59 -8.76
N VAL A 103 2.50 15.79 -10.04
CA VAL A 103 1.92 14.74 -10.89
C VAL A 103 2.94 13.62 -11.08
N ILE A 104 4.21 13.96 -11.37
CA ILE A 104 5.31 12.99 -11.50
C ILE A 104 5.45 12.16 -10.23
N ASP A 105 5.49 12.79 -9.06
CA ASP A 105 5.70 12.11 -7.77
C ASP A 105 4.53 11.16 -7.43
N ILE A 106 3.29 11.57 -7.74
CA ILE A 106 2.10 10.72 -7.58
C ILE A 106 2.18 9.51 -8.51
N VAL A 107 2.54 9.70 -9.77
CA VAL A 107 2.65 8.61 -10.75
C VAL A 107 3.76 7.64 -10.36
N LYS A 108 4.94 8.13 -9.98
CA LYS A 108 6.04 7.28 -9.51
C LYS A 108 5.62 6.49 -8.27
N SER A 109 4.97 7.14 -7.31
CA SER A 109 4.48 6.45 -6.11
C SER A 109 3.41 5.41 -6.43
N SER A 110 2.55 5.66 -7.42
CA SER A 110 1.59 4.70 -7.94
C SER A 110 2.26 3.48 -8.56
N ASN A 111 3.26 3.68 -9.41
CA ASN A 111 4.06 2.60 -9.97
C ASN A 111 4.75 1.80 -8.87
N GLY A 112 5.23 2.49 -7.83
CA GLY A 112 5.87 1.84 -6.71
C GLY A 112 4.94 0.90 -5.95
N LEU A 113 3.72 1.35 -5.66
CA LEU A 113 2.71 0.52 -5.00
C LEU A 113 2.31 -0.70 -5.85
N LEU A 114 2.15 -0.51 -7.16
CA LEU A 114 1.89 -1.61 -8.09
C LEU A 114 3.04 -2.63 -8.10
N SER A 115 4.28 -2.14 -8.09
CA SER A 115 5.46 -2.97 -8.05
C SER A 115 5.57 -3.81 -6.76
N MET A 116 5.26 -3.20 -5.62
CA MET A 116 5.19 -3.93 -4.35
C MET A 116 4.06 -4.97 -4.35
N THR A 117 2.93 -4.67 -4.99
CA THR A 117 1.81 -5.61 -5.14
C THR A 117 2.22 -6.80 -6.01
N ALA A 118 2.94 -6.56 -7.10
CA ALA A 118 3.50 -7.62 -7.93
C ALA A 118 4.51 -8.48 -7.15
N MET A 119 5.37 -7.87 -6.34
CA MET A 119 6.32 -8.59 -5.48
C MET A 119 5.58 -9.44 -4.43
N MET A 120 4.54 -8.89 -3.79
CA MET A 120 3.70 -9.64 -2.85
C MET A 120 3.05 -10.84 -3.52
N ALA A 121 2.46 -10.65 -4.71
CA ALA A 121 1.87 -11.74 -5.47
C ALA A 121 2.91 -12.82 -5.82
N ALA A 122 4.11 -12.42 -6.22
CA ALA A 122 5.22 -13.33 -6.50
C ALA A 122 5.62 -14.14 -5.25
N ILE A 123 5.75 -13.48 -4.10
CA ILE A 123 6.07 -14.14 -2.81
C ILE A 123 5.01 -15.21 -2.48
N LEU A 124 3.72 -14.89 -2.66
CA LEU A 124 2.62 -15.82 -2.39
C LEU A 124 2.63 -17.06 -3.28
N THR A 125 3.30 -17.04 -4.45
CA THR A 125 3.49 -18.24 -5.27
C THR A 125 4.51 -19.22 -4.70
N GLY A 126 5.37 -18.77 -3.78
CA GLY A 126 6.54 -19.52 -3.31
C GLY A 126 7.64 -19.72 -4.38
N ASN A 127 7.47 -19.19 -5.60
CA ASN A 127 8.41 -19.36 -6.69
C ASN A 127 9.43 -18.22 -6.76
N GLN A 128 10.67 -18.54 -6.36
CA GLN A 128 11.79 -17.60 -6.36
C GLN A 128 12.18 -17.07 -7.75
N VAL A 129 11.83 -17.78 -8.82
CA VAL A 129 12.06 -17.29 -10.19
C VAL A 129 11.16 -16.09 -10.48
N ILE A 130 9.87 -16.18 -10.13
CA ILE A 130 8.91 -15.09 -10.33
C ILE A 130 9.31 -13.86 -9.50
N ALA A 131 9.73 -14.06 -8.25
CA ALA A 131 10.20 -12.96 -7.41
C ALA A 131 11.44 -12.26 -8.03
N LYS A 132 12.38 -13.04 -8.58
CA LYS A 132 13.55 -12.48 -9.28
C LYS A 132 13.16 -11.71 -10.53
N ASP A 133 12.20 -12.20 -11.30
CA ASP A 133 11.71 -11.52 -12.51
C ASP A 133 11.08 -10.18 -12.16
N VAL A 134 10.26 -10.12 -11.10
CA VAL A 134 9.69 -8.86 -10.60
C VAL A 134 10.80 -7.89 -10.17
N SER A 135 11.83 -8.35 -9.45
CA SER A 135 12.98 -7.50 -9.10
C SER A 135 13.77 -7.00 -10.32
N GLN A 136 13.86 -7.79 -11.39
CA GLN A 136 14.49 -7.35 -12.64
C GLN A 136 13.66 -6.29 -13.35
N ILE A 137 12.33 -6.44 -13.35
CA ILE A 137 11.40 -5.43 -13.89
C ILE A 137 11.51 -4.13 -13.11
N GLN A 138 11.60 -4.19 -11.77
CA GLN A 138 11.82 -3.02 -10.92
C GLN A 138 13.07 -2.24 -11.34
N ARG A 139 14.22 -2.91 -11.42
CA ARG A 139 15.48 -2.28 -11.84
C ARG A 139 15.43 -1.72 -13.26
N ARG A 140 14.81 -2.46 -14.20
CA ARG A 140 14.68 -2.01 -15.59
C ARG A 140 13.86 -0.72 -15.72
N HIS A 141 12.94 -0.49 -14.79
CA HIS A 141 12.02 0.65 -14.79
C HIS A 141 12.26 1.60 -13.61
N GLU A 142 13.50 1.66 -13.11
CA GLU A 142 13.89 2.50 -11.97
C GLU A 142 13.52 3.98 -12.15
N GLU A 143 13.61 4.48 -13.38
CA GLU A 143 13.32 5.88 -13.72
C GLU A 143 11.87 6.29 -13.42
N CYS A 144 10.93 5.34 -13.50
CA CYS A 144 9.51 5.59 -13.23
C CYS A 144 9.06 5.10 -11.84
N LEU A 145 10.00 4.71 -10.98
CA LEU A 145 9.76 4.27 -9.61
C LEU A 145 10.22 5.34 -8.59
N PRO A 146 9.71 5.30 -7.35
CA PRO A 146 10.24 6.11 -6.27
C PRO A 146 11.63 5.58 -5.88
N SER A 147 12.51 6.48 -5.40
CA SER A 147 13.90 6.16 -5.09
C SER A 147 14.10 5.03 -4.07
N LEU A 148 13.07 4.71 -3.28
CA LEU A 148 13.09 3.67 -2.25
C LEU A 148 12.85 2.25 -2.78
N LEU A 149 12.42 2.11 -4.05
CA LEU A 149 12.16 0.80 -4.68
C LEU A 149 13.29 0.31 -5.60
N ILE A 150 14.38 1.06 -5.68
CA ILE A 150 15.53 0.77 -6.56
C ILE A 150 16.59 0.02 -5.76
#